data_AF-A0A1G9Y1M5-F1
#
_entry.id   AF-A0A1G9Y1M5-F1
#
_cell.length_a   1.000
_cell.length_b   1.000
_cell.length_c   1.000
_cell.angle_alpha   90.00
_cell.angle_beta   90.00
_cell.angle_gamma   90.00
#
_symmetry.space_group_name_H-M   'P 1'
#
loop_
_entity.id
_entity.type
_entity.pdbx_description
1 polymer ?
#
loop_
_entity_poly.entity_id
_entity_poly.type
_entity_poly.pdbx_seq_one_letter_code
_entity_poly.pdbx_strand_id
1 'polypeptide(L)'
;MLAVAHVGGLWLYSPEDVTDALLLRAPTPFSFWGVIGLGGLVVGALTGAARRRVPAALWTATHFVVASIATTSAAIHAWMIEGAMGPWSKALLCVAIVACLIAAAASVFRVRIDRWRHFKREQVLDKG
;
A
#
# COMPACT_ATOMS: atom_id res chain seq x y z
N MET A 1 1.06 -1.72 13.44
CA MET A 1 1.85 -1.68 14.70
C MET A 1 3.09 -0.82 14.54
N LEU A 2 4.00 -1.11 13.61
CA LEU A 2 5.21 -0.28 13.38
C LEU A 2 4.91 1.18 13.00
N ALA A 3 3.90 1.45 12.15
CA ALA A 3 3.53 2.82 11.78
C ALA A 3 3.06 3.67 12.97
N VAL A 4 2.34 3.07 13.93
CA VAL A 4 1.90 3.78 15.14
C VAL A 4 3.10 4.10 16.03
N ALA A 5 4.03 3.16 16.19
CA ALA A 5 5.27 3.40 16.93
C ALA A 5 6.14 4.48 16.25
N HIS A 6 6.21 4.48 14.91
CA HIS A 6 6.93 5.49 14.15
C HIS A 6 6.35 6.89 14.35
N VAL A 7 5.03 7.05 14.12
CA VAL A 7 4.36 8.34 14.30
C VAL A 7 4.38 8.78 15.77
N GLY A 8 4.15 7.86 16.71
CA GLY A 8 4.21 8.15 18.14
C GLY A 8 5.62 8.52 18.62
N GLY A 9 6.65 7.87 18.09
CA GLY A 9 8.05 8.25 18.34
C GLY A 9 8.35 9.65 17.82
N LEU A 10 7.92 9.96 16.59
CA LEU A 10 8.06 11.32 16.06
C LEU A 10 7.28 12.35 16.91
N TRP A 11 6.08 12.00 17.37
CA TRP A 11 5.27 12.90 18.20
C TRP A 11 5.92 13.20 19.56
N LEU A 12 6.60 12.21 20.15
CA LEU A 12 7.31 12.39 21.42
C LEU A 12 8.55 13.29 21.29
N TYR A 13 9.23 13.26 20.14
CA TYR A 13 10.43 14.05 19.90
C TYR A 13 10.15 15.43 19.29
N SER A 14 9.19 15.50 18.35
CA SER A 14 8.87 16.71 17.56
C SER A 14 7.37 16.75 17.19
N PRO A 15 6.47 17.05 18.16
CA PRO A 15 5.02 17.00 17.94
C PRO A 15 4.52 18.04 16.91
N GLU A 16 5.13 19.22 16.85
CA GLU A 16 4.82 20.27 15.88
C GLU A 16 5.08 19.82 14.44
N ASP A 17 6.21 19.14 14.19
CA ASP A 17 6.56 18.62 12.86
C ASP A 17 5.57 17.56 12.40
N VAL A 18 5.12 16.68 13.31
CA VAL A 18 4.10 15.68 12.99
C VAL A 18 2.75 16.35 12.73
N THR A 19 2.39 17.37 13.51
CA THR A 19 1.16 18.13 13.30
C THR A 19 1.15 18.81 11.93
N ASP A 20 2.26 19.44 11.54
CA ASP A 20 2.39 20.09 10.23
C ASP A 20 2.41 19.08 9.07
N ALA A 21 3.01 17.92 9.26
CA ALA A 21 2.95 16.84 8.29
C ALA A 21 1.50 16.36 8.08
N LEU A 22 0.78 16.03 9.17
CA LEU A 22 -0.60 15.53 9.12
C LEU A 22 -1.59 16.55 8.55
N LEU A 23 -1.35 17.83 8.79
CA LEU A 23 -2.14 18.93 8.21
C LEU A 23 -1.69 19.31 6.79
N LEU A 24 -0.72 18.60 6.21
CA LEU A 24 -0.14 18.84 4.89
C LEU A 24 0.40 20.27 4.71
N ARG A 25 0.92 20.86 5.79
CA ARG A 25 1.56 22.18 5.81
C ARG A 25 3.08 22.11 5.84
N ALA A 26 3.63 20.94 6.16
CA ALA A 26 5.07 20.74 6.19
C ALA A 26 5.70 21.05 4.81
N PRO A 27 6.81 21.80 4.75
CA PRO A 27 7.49 22.13 3.50
C PRO A 27 8.27 20.94 2.91
N THR A 28 8.32 19.81 3.61
CA THR A 28 9.09 18.62 3.25
C THR A 28 8.29 17.66 2.37
N PRO A 29 8.70 17.41 1.11
CA PRO A 29 7.91 16.57 0.21
C PRO A 29 7.85 15.10 0.66
N PHE A 30 8.85 14.61 1.40
CA PHE A 30 8.79 13.26 1.97
C PHE A 30 7.61 13.12 2.93
N SER A 31 7.28 14.15 3.73
CA SER A 31 6.18 14.09 4.70
C SER A 31 4.83 13.89 4.02
N PHE A 32 4.61 14.53 2.87
CA PHE A 32 3.42 14.32 2.04
C PHE A 32 3.21 12.85 1.66
N TRP A 33 4.26 12.21 1.13
CA TRP A 33 4.23 10.78 0.80
C TRP A 33 4.07 9.88 2.04
N GLY A 34 4.64 10.30 3.17
CA GLY A 34 4.46 9.62 4.46
C GLY A 34 2.99 9.60 4.90
N VAL A 35 2.30 10.75 4.79
CA VAL A 35 0.87 10.85 5.14
C VAL A 35 -0.01 10.04 4.19
N ILE A 36 0.27 10.07 2.88
CA ILE A 36 -0.45 9.21 1.91
C ILE A 36 -0.25 7.74 2.26
N GLY A 37 0.99 7.33 2.55
CA GLY A 37 1.31 5.97 2.96
C GLY A 37 0.55 5.55 4.23
N LEU A 38 0.53 6.42 5.25
CA LEU A 38 -0.19 6.20 6.50
C LEU A 38 -1.70 6.05 6.27
N GLY A 39 -2.30 6.96 5.49
CA GLY A 39 -3.71 6.87 5.10
C GLY A 39 -4.02 5.58 4.35
N GLY A 40 -3.13 5.16 3.44
CA GLY A 40 -3.21 3.88 2.74
C GLY A 40 -3.20 2.67 3.69
N LEU A 41 -2.37 2.69 4.73
CA LEU A 41 -2.38 1.63 5.75
C LEU A 41 -3.69 1.59 6.54
N VAL A 42 -4.25 2.75 6.90
CA VAL A 42 -5.53 2.84 7.62
C VAL A 42 -6.68 2.30 6.75
N VAL A 43 -6.80 2.78 5.51
CA VAL A 43 -7.81 2.28 4.57
C VAL A 43 -7.57 0.81 4.25
N GLY A 44 -6.32 0.37 4.16
CA GLY A 44 -5.94 -1.04 4.00
C GLY A 44 -6.44 -1.91 5.14
N ALA A 45 -6.32 -1.44 6.39
CA ALA A 45 -6.84 -2.14 7.57
C ALA A 45 -8.38 -2.20 7.55
N LEU A 46 -9.05 -1.11 7.19
CA LEU A 46 -10.51 -1.05 7.06
C LEU A 46 -11.04 -2.00 5.97
N THR A 47 -10.41 -2.01 4.79
CA THR A 47 -10.75 -2.95 3.72
C THR A 47 -10.50 -4.40 4.15
N GLY A 48 -9.43 -4.66 4.90
CA GLY A 48 -9.15 -5.96 5.50
C GLY A 48 -10.25 -6.41 6.48
N ALA A 49 -10.72 -5.50 7.34
CA ALA A 49 -11.83 -5.77 8.27
C ALA A 49 -13.16 -6.02 7.53
N ALA A 50 -13.39 -5.32 6.42
CA ALA A 50 -14.58 -5.47 5.58
C ALA A 50 -14.54 -6.71 4.66
N ARG A 51 -13.46 -7.50 4.62
CA ARG A 51 -13.24 -8.56 3.61
C ARG A 51 -14.36 -9.59 3.48
N ARG A 52 -15.10 -9.85 4.56
CA ARG A 52 -16.22 -10.83 4.57
C ARG A 52 -17.59 -10.22 4.27
N ARG A 53 -17.67 -8.89 4.20
CA ARG A 53 -18.92 -8.13 4.01
C ARG A 53 -19.12 -7.66 2.58
N VAL A 54 -18.10 -7.77 1.72
CA VAL A 54 -18.14 -7.34 0.32
C VAL A 54 -17.78 -8.49 -0.62
N PRO A 55 -18.23 -8.46 -1.89
CA PRO A 55 -17.86 -9.48 -2.87
C PRO A 55 -16.34 -9.59 -3.03
N ALA A 56 -15.82 -10.81 -3.11
CA ALA A 56 -14.37 -11.06 -3.16
C ALA A 56 -13.67 -10.31 -4.31
N ALA A 57 -14.32 -10.17 -5.47
CA ALA A 57 -13.77 -9.44 -6.60
C ALA A 57 -13.57 -7.93 -6.31
N LEU A 58 -14.58 -7.31 -5.68
CA LEU A 58 -14.53 -5.91 -5.27
C LEU A 58 -13.49 -5.71 -4.17
N TRP A 59 -13.50 -6.58 -3.15
CA TRP A 59 -12.51 -6.54 -2.09
C TRP A 59 -11.08 -6.63 -2.62
N THR A 60 -10.77 -7.62 -3.46
CA THR A 60 -9.43 -7.80 -4.02
C THR A 60 -9.01 -6.59 -4.85
N ALA A 61 -9.92 -6.01 -5.66
CA ALA A 61 -9.63 -4.83 -6.45
C ALA A 61 -9.30 -3.62 -5.56
N THR A 62 -10.18 -3.29 -4.62
CA THR A 62 -10.01 -2.14 -3.72
C THR A 62 -8.78 -2.31 -2.84
N HIS A 63 -8.61 -3.48 -2.23
CA HIS A 63 -7.46 -3.75 -1.36
C HIS A 63 -6.14 -3.67 -2.13
N PHE A 64 -6.08 -4.21 -3.36
CA PHE A 64 -4.89 -4.14 -4.19
C PHE A 64 -4.53 -2.69 -4.58
N VAL A 65 -5.52 -1.87 -4.95
CA VAL A 65 -5.29 -0.45 -5.28
C VAL A 65 -4.76 0.31 -4.05
N VAL A 66 -5.39 0.12 -2.89
CA VAL A 66 -4.97 0.76 -1.64
C VAL A 66 -3.56 0.31 -1.24
N ALA A 67 -3.25 -0.99 -1.34
CA ALA A 67 -1.93 -1.53 -1.07
C ALA A 67 -0.88 -0.97 -2.03
N SER A 68 -1.23 -0.77 -3.30
CA SER A 68 -0.34 -0.17 -4.30
C SER A 68 0.02 1.26 -3.92
N ILE A 69 -0.97 2.08 -3.59
CA ILE A 69 -0.78 3.48 -3.14
C ILE A 69 0.07 3.53 -1.87
N ALA A 70 -0.24 2.71 -0.87
CA ALA A 70 0.50 2.68 0.39
C ALA A 70 1.98 2.31 0.18
N THR A 71 2.22 1.30 -0.66
CA THR A 71 3.58 0.77 -0.90
C THR A 71 4.43 1.74 -1.70
N THR A 72 3.90 2.31 -2.80
CA THR A 72 4.66 3.27 -3.62
C THR A 72 4.94 4.55 -2.83
N SER A 73 3.97 5.04 -2.06
CA SER A 73 4.15 6.21 -1.21
C SER A 73 5.20 5.96 -0.13
N ALA A 74 5.19 4.79 0.51
CA ALA A 74 6.21 4.41 1.49
C ALA A 74 7.61 4.32 0.86
N ALA A 75 7.73 3.75 -0.35
CA ALA A 75 9.00 3.68 -1.06
C ALA A 75 9.55 5.07 -1.39
N ILE A 76 8.71 5.96 -1.92
CA ILE A 76 9.10 7.34 -2.24
C ILE A 76 9.46 8.11 -0.96
N HIS A 77 8.62 8.03 0.07
CA HIS A 77 8.86 8.63 1.38
C HIS A 77 10.23 8.23 1.93
N ALA A 78 10.51 6.93 1.99
CA ALA A 78 11.78 6.42 2.48
C ALA A 78 12.95 6.85 1.59
N TRP A 79 12.80 6.78 0.26
CA TRP A 79 13.86 7.11 -0.70
C TRP A 79 14.38 8.54 -0.53
N MET A 80 13.45 9.48 -0.30
CA MET A 80 13.73 10.91 -0.13
C MET A 80 14.36 11.28 1.22
N ILE A 81 14.27 10.40 2.22
CA ILE A 81 14.83 10.65 3.55
C ILE A 81 16.33 10.34 3.54
N GLU A 82 17.11 11.34 3.92
CA GLU A 82 18.51 11.14 4.31
C GLU A 82 18.58 11.14 5.84
N GLY A 83 18.99 10.02 6.42
CA GLY A 83 18.92 9.82 7.86
C GLY A 83 19.59 8.53 8.31
N ALA A 84 19.24 8.05 9.51
CA ALA A 84 19.92 6.91 10.14
C ALA A 84 19.83 5.60 9.33
N MET A 85 18.79 5.42 8.51
CA MET A 85 18.75 4.35 7.51
C MET A 85 19.69 4.70 6.36
N GLY A 86 20.95 4.29 6.49
CA GLY A 86 21.96 4.44 5.43
C GLY A 86 21.48 3.89 4.07
N PRO A 87 22.19 4.24 2.98
CA PRO A 87 21.69 4.07 1.62
C PRO A 87 21.34 2.63 1.24
N TRP A 88 22.11 1.65 1.73
CA TRP A 88 21.88 0.24 1.45
C TRP A 88 20.63 -0.32 2.13
N SER A 89 20.41 -0.02 3.41
CA SER A 89 19.22 -0.46 4.14
C SER A 89 17.95 0.14 3.52
N LYS A 90 18.01 1.41 3.15
CA LYS A 90 16.94 2.12 2.43
C LYS A 90 16.64 1.46 1.08
N ALA A 91 17.66 1.26 0.25
CA ALA A 91 17.49 0.65 -1.06
C ALA A 91 16.94 -0.78 -0.97
N LEU A 92 17.47 -1.60 -0.05
CA LEU A 92 17.03 -2.99 0.11
C LEU A 92 15.56 -3.08 0.51
N LEU A 93 15.12 -2.27 1.47
CA LEU A 93 13.72 -2.23 1.89
C LEU A 93 12.80 -1.75 0.77
N CYS A 94 13.17 -0.68 0.05
CA CYS A 94 12.38 -0.19 -1.09
C CYS A 94 12.26 -1.24 -2.20
N VAL A 95 13.35 -1.90 -2.58
CA VAL A 95 13.33 -2.98 -3.59
C VAL A 95 12.48 -4.14 -3.12
N ALA A 96 12.62 -4.57 -1.86
CA ALA A 96 11.85 -5.68 -1.31
C ALA A 96 10.34 -5.40 -1.35
N ILE A 97 9.89 -4.23 -0.89
CA ILE A 97 8.44 -3.91 -0.87
C ILE A 97 7.87 -3.76 -2.28
N VAL A 98 8.63 -3.19 -3.22
CA VAL A 98 8.21 -3.08 -4.64
C VAL A 98 8.14 -4.46 -5.29
N ALA A 99 9.11 -5.34 -5.02
CA ALA A 99 9.08 -6.72 -5.50
C ALA A 99 7.86 -7.48 -4.96
N CYS A 100 7.54 -7.32 -3.67
CA CYS A 100 6.33 -7.89 -3.09
C CYS A 100 5.06 -7.38 -3.76
N LEU A 101 4.98 -6.08 -4.07
CA LEU A 101 3.84 -5.50 -4.77
C LEU A 101 3.69 -6.07 -6.19
N ILE A 102 4.79 -6.20 -6.94
CA ILE A 102 4.79 -6.79 -8.28
C ILE A 102 4.34 -8.25 -8.22
N ALA A 103 4.85 -9.03 -7.27
CA ALA A 103 4.44 -10.43 -7.07
C ALA A 103 2.93 -10.54 -6.74
N ALA A 104 2.40 -9.63 -5.92
CA ALA A 104 0.98 -9.55 -5.62
C ALA A 104 0.14 -9.15 -6.85
N ALA A 105 0.62 -8.22 -7.67
CA ALA A 105 -0.03 -7.84 -8.91
C ALA A 105 -0.14 -9.04 -9.87
N ALA A 106 0.95 -9.80 -10.00
CA ALA A 106 1.00 -10.99 -10.84
C ALA A 106 0.06 -12.11 -10.34
N SER A 107 -0.11 -12.28 -9.02
CA SER A 107 -1.06 -13.26 -8.48
C SER A 107 -2.51 -12.86 -8.76
N VAL A 108 -2.87 -11.59 -8.54
CA VAL A 108 -4.22 -11.07 -8.81
C VAL A 108 -4.56 -11.20 -10.30
N PHE A 109 -3.62 -10.85 -11.18
CA PHE A 109 -3.82 -10.93 -12.63
C PHE A 109 -4.03 -12.38 -13.11
N ARG A 110 -3.23 -13.33 -12.60
CA ARG A 110 -3.38 -14.77 -12.90
C ARG A 110 -4.79 -15.27 -12.54
N VAL A 111 -5.25 -15.02 -11.31
CA VAL A 111 -6.59 -15.45 -10.87
C VAL A 111 -7.70 -14.84 -11.72
N ARG A 112 -7.57 -13.58 -12.13
CA ARG A 112 -8.56 -12.92 -13.00
C ARG A 112 -8.59 -13.54 -14.40
N ILE A 113 -7.43 -13.84 -14.98
CA ILE A 113 -7.33 -14.53 -16.27
C ILE A 113 -7.97 -15.90 -16.19
N ASP A 114 -7.66 -16.70 -15.16
CA ASP A 114 -8.18 -18.06 -15.04
C ASP A 114 -9.70 -18.08 -14.90
N ARG A 115 -10.26 -17.17 -14.08
CA ARG A 115 -11.71 -16.97 -13.99
C ARG A 115 -12.34 -16.60 -15.32
N TRP A 116 -11.73 -15.67 -16.06
CA TRP A 116 -12.23 -15.27 -17.38
C TRP A 116 -12.21 -16.43 -18.39
N ARG A 117 -11.15 -17.24 -18.39
CA ARG A 117 -11.03 -18.44 -19.25
C ARG A 117 -12.09 -19.48 -18.90
N HIS A 118 -12.39 -19.68 -17.61
CA HIS A 118 -13.47 -20.58 -17.17
C HIS A 118 -14.84 -20.11 -17.64
N PHE A 119 -15.18 -18.84 -17.39
CA PHE A 119 -16.45 -18.25 -17.84
C PHE A 119 -16.62 -18.37 -19.37
N LYS A 120 -15.57 -18.11 -20.14
CA LYS A 120 -15.61 -18.24 -21.60
C LYS A 120 -15.83 -19.68 -22.07
N ARG A 121 -15.27 -20.67 -21.37
CA ARG A 121 -15.50 -22.10 -21.68
C ARG A 121 -16.94 -22.52 -21.43
N GLU A 122 -17.52 -22.12 -20.29
CA GLU A 122 -18.91 -22.43 -19.95
C GLU A 122 -19.88 -21.87 -21.00
N GLN A 123 -19.66 -20.62 -21.44
CA GLN A 123 -20.45 -19.98 -22.50
C GLN A 123 -20.35 -20.66 -23.87
N VAL A 124 -19.25 -21.35 -24.15
CA VAL A 124 -19.08 -22.12 -25.40
C VAL A 124 -19.81 -23.46 -25.31
N LEU A 125 -19.77 -24.12 -24.15
CA LEU A 125 -20.45 -25.40 -23.93
C LEU A 125 -21.98 -25.26 -23.89
N ASP A 126 -22.50 -24.15 -23.37
CA ASP A 126 -23.95 -23.88 -23.32
C ASP A 126 -24.57 -23.57 -24.71
N LYS A 127 -23.72 -23.31 -25.72
CA LYS A 127 -24.14 -22.95 -27.08
C LYS A 127 -24.02 -24.08 -28.10
N GLY A 128 -23.55 -25.27 -27.71
CA GLY A 128 -23.36 -26.43 -28.58
C GLY A 128 -24.26 -27.59 -28.18
#